data_AF-A0A9E4G3X1-F1
#
_entry.id   AF-A0A9E4G3X1-F1
#
_cell.length_a   1.000
_cell.length_b   1.000
_cell.length_c   1.000
_cell.angle_alpha   90.00
_cell.angle_beta   90.00
_cell.angle_gamma   90.00
#
_symmetry.space_group_name_H-M   'P 1'
#
loop_
_entity.id
_entity.type
_entity.pdbx_description
1 polymer ?
#
loop_
_entity_poly.entity_id
_entity_poly.type
_entity_poly.pdbx_seq_one_letter_code
_entity_poly.pdbx_strand_id
1 'polypeptide(L)'
;MKQWILKQLVKWMTPRLRFIYHNPELWRYVESKGYHVTPVHFYQPIPNTQALDETYRPESAMIGIDWNEDAQLRILRETLPLYASEYREFFERFQADGLFAGRQLEFIGHDPAVYHGLIRHFQPRRIVEVGGGFSTVVA
;
A
#
# COMPACT_ATOMS: atom_id res chain seq x y z
N MET A 1 38.15 14.76 -13.34
CA MET A 1 37.57 15.16 -14.65
C MET A 1 36.45 14.24 -15.11
N LYS A 2 36.68 12.93 -15.33
CA LYS A 2 35.67 11.99 -15.84
C LYS A 2 34.38 11.88 -15.00
N GLN A 3 34.48 11.78 -13.67
CA GLN A 3 33.29 11.70 -12.80
C GLN A 3 32.44 12.98 -12.79
N TRP A 4 33.07 14.15 -12.93
CA TRP A 4 32.35 15.41 -12.98
C TRP A 4 31.51 15.50 -14.26
N ILE A 5 32.08 15.12 -15.41
CA ILE A 5 31.37 15.04 -16.69
C ILE A 5 30.18 14.06 -16.58
N LEU A 6 30.40 12.88 -15.98
CA LEU A 6 29.35 11.88 -15.79
C LEU A 6 28.19 12.41 -14.91
N LYS A 7 28.50 13.14 -13.83
CA LYS A 7 27.47 13.77 -12.98
C LYS A 7 26.68 14.84 -13.74
N GLN A 8 27.32 15.64 -14.60
CA GLN A 8 26.60 16.62 -15.43
C GLN A 8 25.69 15.94 -16.45
N LEU A 9 26.13 14.83 -17.06
CA LEU A 9 25.32 14.03 -17.98
C LEU A 9 24.08 13.46 -17.27
N VAL A 10 24.26 12.86 -16.10
CA VAL A 10 23.13 12.33 -15.30
C VAL A 10 22.15 13.45 -14.98
N LYS A 11 22.62 14.59 -14.46
CA LYS A 11 21.77 15.76 -14.13
C LYS A 11 20.97 16.25 -15.33
N TRP A 12 21.57 16.26 -16.53
CA TRP A 12 20.89 16.64 -17.76
C TRP A 12 19.84 15.62 -18.22
N MET A 13 20.06 14.33 -17.92
CA MET A 13 19.12 13.25 -18.24
C MET A 13 17.99 13.10 -17.22
N THR A 14 18.17 13.49 -15.94
CA THR A 14 17.20 13.28 -14.85
C THR A 14 15.76 13.68 -15.18
N PRO A 15 15.47 14.85 -15.80
CA PRO A 15 14.10 15.22 -16.14
C PRO A 15 13.44 14.24 -17.12
N ARG A 16 14.24 13.63 -18.00
CA ARG A 16 13.78 12.63 -18.99
C ARG A 16 13.62 11.24 -18.37
N LEU A 17 14.30 10.93 -17.26
CA LEU A 17 14.13 9.66 -16.55
C LEU A 17 12.73 9.53 -15.92
N ARG A 18 12.14 10.66 -15.49
CA ARG A 18 10.74 10.66 -15.01
C ARG A 18 9.75 10.24 -16.10
N PHE A 19 10.06 10.54 -17.36
CA PHE A 19 9.24 10.11 -18.50
C PHE A 19 9.32 8.60 -18.74
N ILE A 20 10.47 7.97 -18.48
CA ILE A 20 10.63 6.51 -18.59
C ILE A 20 9.69 5.77 -17.65
N TYR A 21 9.57 6.25 -16.40
CA TYR A 21 8.68 5.63 -15.40
C TYR A 21 7.21 5.64 -15.82
N HIS A 22 6.75 6.72 -16.48
CA HIS A 22 5.36 6.85 -16.92
C HIS A 22 5.11 6.35 -18.35
N ASN A 23 6.14 5.87 -19.07
CA ASN A 23 6.03 5.37 -20.43
C ASN A 23 6.32 3.85 -20.49
N PRO A 24 5.28 3.01 -20.70
CA PRO A 24 5.45 1.56 -20.66
C PRO A 24 6.47 1.00 -21.66
N GLU A 25 6.59 1.59 -22.85
CA GLU A 25 7.54 1.11 -23.87
C GLU A 25 8.99 1.40 -23.50
N LEU A 26 9.25 2.60 -22.99
CA LEU A 26 10.59 2.96 -22.51
C LEU A 26 10.94 2.17 -21.24
N TRP A 27 9.97 1.95 -20.35
CA TRP A 27 10.15 1.10 -19.18
C TRP A 27 10.63 -0.29 -19.58
N ARG A 28 9.88 -0.98 -20.45
CA ARG A 28 10.23 -2.34 -20.93
C ARG A 28 11.57 -2.35 -21.66
N TYR A 29 11.88 -1.31 -22.43
CA TYR A 29 13.18 -1.20 -23.09
C TYR A 29 14.33 -1.15 -22.09
N VAL A 30 14.26 -0.30 -21.07
CA VAL A 30 15.30 -0.18 -20.03
C VAL A 30 15.39 -1.46 -19.18
N GLU A 31 14.24 -2.07 -18.86
CA GLU A 31 14.16 -3.37 -18.19
C GLU A 31 14.83 -4.47 -19.02
N SER A 32 14.65 -4.49 -20.34
CA SER A 32 15.34 -5.45 -21.23
C SER A 32 16.86 -5.28 -21.22
N LYS A 33 17.39 -4.15 -20.72
CA LYS A 33 18.82 -3.91 -20.53
C LYS A 33 19.29 -4.21 -19.10
N GLY A 34 18.40 -4.72 -18.24
CA GLY A 34 18.71 -5.14 -16.87
C GLY A 34 18.59 -4.04 -15.81
N TYR A 35 17.86 -2.96 -16.08
CA TYR A 35 17.71 -1.83 -15.14
C TYR A 35 16.25 -1.49 -14.90
N HIS A 36 15.93 -1.09 -13.66
CA HIS A 36 14.67 -0.44 -13.31
C HIS A 36 14.94 0.99 -12.85
N VAL A 37 14.18 1.95 -13.36
CA VAL A 37 14.33 3.38 -13.03
C VAL A 37 13.08 3.87 -12.31
N THR A 38 13.13 3.88 -10.98
CA THR A 38 12.02 4.32 -10.13
C THR A 38 12.29 5.71 -9.54
N PRO A 39 11.24 6.52 -9.29
CA PRO A 39 11.41 7.77 -8.54
C PRO A 39 11.82 7.48 -7.10
N VAL A 40 12.50 8.43 -6.47
CA VAL A 40 12.67 8.42 -5.01
C VAL A 40 11.36 8.91 -4.40
N HIS A 41 10.51 7.98 -3.95
CA HIS A 41 9.17 8.27 -3.45
C HIS A 41 8.76 7.26 -2.38
N PHE A 42 7.95 7.68 -1.41
CA PHE A 42 7.54 6.83 -0.27
C PHE A 42 6.65 5.63 -0.66
N TYR A 43 6.05 5.65 -1.85
CA TYR A 43 5.31 4.52 -2.43
C TYR A 43 6.20 3.52 -3.20
N GLN A 44 7.52 3.75 -3.24
CA GLN A 44 8.45 2.85 -3.92
C GLN A 44 9.15 1.94 -2.92
N PRO A 45 9.42 0.68 -3.29
CA PRO A 45 10.03 -0.29 -2.37
C PRO A 45 11.51 0.02 -2.08
N ILE A 46 12.15 0.85 -2.90
CA ILE A 46 13.55 1.27 -2.74
C ILE A 46 13.56 2.62 -2.00
N PRO A 47 14.03 2.67 -0.74
CA PRO A 47 14.07 3.91 0.03
C PRO A 47 15.15 4.86 -0.49
N ASN A 48 15.06 6.14 -0.10
CA ASN A 48 16.17 7.06 -0.29
C ASN A 48 17.34 6.68 0.64
N THR A 49 18.34 5.99 0.10
CA THR A 49 19.50 5.51 0.88
C THR A 49 20.33 6.64 1.50
N GLN A 50 20.21 7.88 1.01
CA GLN A 50 20.87 9.05 1.61
C GLN A 50 20.20 9.51 2.90
N ALA A 51 18.94 9.13 3.12
CA ALA A 51 18.19 9.42 4.34
C ALA A 51 18.26 8.27 5.35
N LEU A 52 18.91 7.16 5.01
CA LEU A 52 19.11 6.04 5.91
C LEU A 52 20.37 6.29 6.75
N ASP A 53 20.20 6.41 8.06
CA ASP A 53 21.28 6.40 9.04
C ASP A 53 21.29 5.07 9.81
N GLU A 54 22.11 4.99 10.87
CA GLU A 54 22.23 3.79 11.70
C GLU A 54 20.94 3.44 12.47
N THR A 55 19.99 4.38 12.59
CA THR A 55 18.71 4.17 13.29
C THR A 55 17.72 3.32 12.49
N TYR A 56 17.94 3.15 11.18
CA TYR A 56 17.11 2.30 10.30
C TYR A 56 17.49 0.81 10.33
N ARG A 57 18.53 0.42 11.09
CA ARG A 57 19.08 -0.94 11.09
C ARG A 57 18.64 -1.90 12.19
N PRO A 58 18.18 -1.48 13.39
CA PRO A 58 17.72 -2.46 14.35
C PRO A 58 16.34 -2.97 13.95
N GLU A 59 16.22 -4.29 13.84
CA GLU A 59 14.93 -4.95 13.91
C GLU A 59 14.24 -4.50 15.20
N SER A 60 13.05 -3.89 15.07
CA SER A 60 12.30 -3.46 16.25
C SER A 60 11.97 -4.69 17.09
N ALA A 61 12.29 -4.64 18.39
CA ALA A 61 11.86 -5.69 19.31
C ALA A 61 10.33 -5.70 19.52
N MET A 62 9.60 -4.73 18.94
CA MET A 62 8.14 -4.62 18.97
C MET A 62 7.58 -4.81 20.40
N ILE A 63 8.24 -4.20 21.39
CA ILE A 63 7.94 -4.40 22.80
C ILE A 63 6.47 -4.04 23.07
N GLY A 64 5.72 -5.02 23.59
CA GLY A 64 4.29 -4.87 23.88
C GLY A 64 3.36 -5.29 22.74
N ILE A 65 3.89 -5.77 21.61
CA ILE A 65 3.11 -6.31 20.49
C ILE A 65 3.34 -7.82 20.42
N ASP A 66 2.26 -8.58 20.62
CA ASP A 66 2.21 -10.00 20.26
C ASP A 66 1.70 -10.12 18.83
N TRP A 67 2.54 -10.64 17.92
CA TRP A 67 2.17 -10.82 16.52
C TRP A 67 1.05 -11.84 16.34
N ASN A 68 1.02 -12.91 17.15
CA ASN A 68 0.01 -13.96 17.11
C ASN A 68 -0.47 -14.34 15.68
N GLU A 69 0.48 -14.64 14.79
CA GLU A 69 0.21 -14.89 13.36
C GLU A 69 -0.81 -16.01 13.14
N ASP A 70 -0.78 -17.04 14.00
CA ASP A 70 -1.74 -18.14 13.95
C ASP A 70 -3.19 -17.66 14.16
N ALA A 71 -3.42 -16.71 15.08
CA ALA A 71 -4.75 -16.13 15.25
C ALA A 71 -5.16 -15.29 14.03
N GLN A 72 -4.23 -14.52 13.45
CA GLN A 72 -4.51 -13.76 12.23
C GLN A 72 -4.91 -14.68 11.07
N LEU A 73 -4.17 -15.78 10.88
CA LEU A 73 -4.47 -16.77 9.85
C LEU A 73 -5.80 -17.49 10.09
N ARG A 74 -6.15 -17.82 11.34
CA ARG A 74 -7.48 -18.37 11.68
C ARG A 74 -8.60 -17.37 11.36
N ILE A 75 -8.45 -16.10 11.75
CA ILE A 75 -9.44 -15.06 11.41
C ILE A 75 -9.65 -15.00 9.90
N LEU A 76 -8.55 -14.96 9.13
CA LEU A 76 -8.62 -14.89 7.67
C LEU A 76 -9.33 -16.12 7.05
N ARG A 77 -9.01 -17.32 7.53
CA ARG A 77 -9.45 -18.58 6.90
C ARG A 77 -10.80 -19.06 7.39
N GLU A 78 -11.15 -18.79 8.64
CA GLU A 78 -12.30 -19.40 9.33
C GLU A 78 -13.36 -18.36 9.70
N THR A 79 -12.95 -17.14 10.04
CA THR A 79 -13.87 -16.11 10.53
C THR A 79 -14.41 -15.22 9.40
N LEU A 80 -13.53 -14.59 8.61
CA LEU A 80 -13.96 -13.66 7.57
C LEU A 80 -14.89 -14.29 6.51
N PRO A 81 -14.73 -15.56 6.09
CA PRO A 81 -15.64 -16.18 5.13
C PRO A 81 -17.10 -16.26 5.60
N LEU A 82 -17.36 -16.27 6.91
CA LEU A 82 -18.71 -16.30 7.48
C LEU A 82 -19.52 -15.04 7.14
N TYR A 83 -18.84 -13.94 6.84
CA TYR A 83 -19.46 -12.63 6.54
C TYR A 83 -19.39 -12.27 5.06
N ALA A 84 -18.94 -13.19 4.20
CA ALA A 84 -18.72 -12.92 2.78
C ALA A 84 -20.01 -12.55 2.03
N SER A 85 -21.16 -13.12 2.43
CA SER A 85 -22.46 -12.77 1.85
C SER A 85 -22.90 -11.36 2.25
N GLU A 86 -22.77 -11.01 3.54
CA GLU A 86 -23.06 -9.66 4.04
C GLU A 86 -22.23 -8.61 3.29
N TYR A 87 -20.93 -8.90 3.13
CA TYR A 87 -20.03 -7.99 2.41
C TYR A 87 -20.45 -7.80 0.95
N ARG A 88 -20.84 -8.88 0.26
CA ARG A 88 -21.27 -8.79 -1.14
C ARG A 88 -22.48 -7.88 -1.30
N GLU A 89 -23.50 -8.05 -0.46
CA GLU A 89 -24.70 -7.22 -0.46
C GLU A 89 -24.37 -5.76 -0.17
N PHE A 90 -23.53 -5.53 0.84
CA PHE A 90 -23.11 -4.18 1.24
C PHE A 90 -22.29 -3.48 0.16
N PHE A 91 -21.41 -4.20 -0.52
CA PHE A 91 -20.60 -3.69 -1.61
C PHE A 91 -21.47 -3.29 -2.82
N GLU A 92 -22.45 -4.11 -3.19
CA GLU A 92 -23.41 -3.80 -4.25
C GLU A 92 -24.20 -2.52 -3.94
N ARG A 93 -24.64 -2.38 -2.68
CA ARG A 93 -25.34 -1.18 -2.21
C ARG A 93 -24.47 0.07 -2.28
N PHE A 94 -23.23 -0.02 -1.80
CA PHE A 94 -22.32 1.13 -1.85
C PHE A 94 -22.05 1.60 -3.27
N GLN A 95 -21.83 0.69 -4.20
CA GLN A 95 -21.67 1.06 -5.60
C GLN A 95 -22.92 1.77 -6.15
N ALA A 96 -24.12 1.31 -5.79
CA ALA A 96 -25.38 1.96 -6.17
C ALA A 96 -25.50 3.38 -5.58
N ASP A 97 -25.03 3.59 -4.35
CA ASP A 97 -25.04 4.88 -3.65
C ASP A 97 -23.87 5.80 -4.07
N GLY A 98 -23.01 5.37 -5.00
CA GLY A 98 -21.83 6.11 -5.46
C GLY A 98 -20.66 6.12 -4.46
N LEU A 99 -20.79 5.40 -3.35
CA LEU A 99 -19.73 5.14 -2.38
C LEU A 99 -18.83 4.04 -2.96
N PHE A 100 -17.51 4.17 -2.83
CA PHE A 100 -16.56 3.19 -3.40
C PHE A 100 -16.64 2.98 -4.92
N ALA A 101 -17.15 3.96 -5.68
CA ALA A 101 -17.34 3.89 -7.14
C ALA A 101 -16.03 3.92 -7.98
N GLY A 102 -14.96 3.29 -7.49
CA GLY A 102 -13.72 3.02 -8.24
C GLY A 102 -12.77 4.21 -8.42
N ARG A 103 -13.00 5.33 -7.72
CA ARG A 103 -12.10 6.49 -7.76
C ARG A 103 -11.20 6.66 -6.53
N GLN A 104 -11.50 5.98 -5.42
CA GLN A 104 -10.58 5.93 -4.28
C GLN A 104 -9.48 4.91 -4.54
N LEU A 105 -8.29 5.23 -4.02
CA LEU A 105 -7.14 4.33 -4.06
C LEU A 105 -6.70 3.92 -2.65
N GLU A 106 -7.27 4.52 -1.61
CA GLU A 106 -6.78 4.40 -0.23
C GLU A 106 -7.46 3.29 0.58
N PHE A 107 -8.70 2.91 0.25
CA PHE A 107 -9.47 1.88 0.98
C PHE A 107 -10.34 1.10 0.00
N ILE A 108 -9.77 0.05 -0.60
CA ILE A 108 -10.35 -0.65 -1.76
C ILE A 108 -10.14 -2.16 -1.69
N GLY A 109 -10.75 -2.89 -2.62
CA GLY A 109 -10.55 -4.33 -2.75
C GLY A 109 -11.06 -5.09 -1.54
N HIS A 110 -10.15 -5.67 -0.77
CA HIS A 110 -10.47 -6.50 0.39
C HIS A 110 -10.52 -5.72 1.71
N ASP A 111 -10.00 -4.50 1.77
CA ASP A 111 -9.92 -3.73 3.02
C ASP A 111 -11.30 -3.52 3.68
N PRO A 112 -12.36 -3.12 2.93
CA PRO A 112 -13.69 -2.98 3.51
C PRO A 112 -14.29 -4.32 3.96
N ALA A 113 -13.97 -5.41 3.26
CA ALA A 113 -14.45 -6.76 3.60
C ALA A 113 -13.84 -7.26 4.92
N VAL A 114 -12.53 -7.08 5.05
CA VAL A 114 -11.79 -7.45 6.26
C VAL A 114 -12.30 -6.62 7.44
N TYR A 115 -12.43 -5.31 7.25
CA TYR A 115 -12.86 -4.42 8.33
C TYR A 115 -14.29 -4.72 8.80
N HIS A 116 -15.24 -4.89 7.86
CA HIS A 116 -16.60 -5.32 8.16
C HIS A 116 -16.60 -6.63 8.94
N GLY A 117 -15.88 -7.65 8.46
CA GLY A 117 -15.81 -8.95 9.13
C GLY A 117 -15.25 -8.87 10.56
N LEU A 118 -14.24 -8.03 10.78
CA LEU A 118 -13.69 -7.80 12.12
C LEU A 118 -14.70 -7.11 13.05
N ILE A 119 -15.41 -6.09 12.58
CA ILE A 119 -16.45 -5.39 13.37
C ILE A 119 -17.57 -6.38 13.73
N ARG A 120 -18.02 -7.18 12.76
CA ARG A 120 -19.10 -8.16 12.96
C ARG A 120 -18.70 -9.29 13.90
N HIS A 121 -17.44 -9.73 13.84
CA HIS A 121 -16.95 -10.80 14.70
C HIS A 121 -16.70 -10.34 16.14
N PHE A 122 -15.95 -9.24 16.32
CA PHE A 122 -15.53 -8.79 17.65
C PHE A 122 -16.56 -7.90 18.35
N GLN A 123 -17.51 -7.32 17.60
CA GLN A 123 -18.55 -6.41 18.08
C GLN A 123 -18.00 -5.35 19.05
N PRO A 124 -16.95 -4.59 18.66
CA PRO A 124 -16.31 -3.65 19.55
C PRO A 124 -17.28 -2.56 19.98
N ARG A 125 -17.23 -2.16 21.26
CA ARG A 125 -18.06 -1.05 21.79
C ARG A 125 -17.58 0.33 21.34
N ARG A 126 -16.35 0.42 20.82
CA ARG A 126 -15.71 1.64 20.35
C ARG A 126 -14.69 1.30 19.27
N ILE A 127 -14.70 2.09 18.20
CA ILE A 127 -13.72 2.05 17.12
C ILE A 127 -12.98 3.40 17.15
N VAL A 128 -11.65 3.37 17.05
CA VAL A 128 -10.81 4.57 16.98
C VAL A 128 -10.03 4.51 15.67
N GLU A 129 -10.26 5.49 14.79
CA GLU A 129 -9.61 5.58 13.48
C GLU A 129 -8.57 6.70 13.49
N VAL A 130 -7.35 6.41 13.03
CA VAL A 130 -6.29 7.40 12.84
C VAL A 130 -6.12 7.63 11.34
N GLY A 131 -6.69 8.73 10.85
CA GLY A 131 -6.90 8.94 9.41
C GLY A 131 -8.25 8.39 8.99
N GLY A 132 -9.33 9.12 9.31
CA GLY A 132 -10.69 8.77 8.90
C GLY A 132 -10.95 9.00 7.41
N GLY A 133 -11.97 8.35 6.87
CA GLY A 133 -12.27 8.41 5.44
C GLY A 133 -13.32 7.38 5.05
N PHE A 134 -13.01 6.57 4.04
CA PHE A 134 -13.95 5.56 3.54
C PHE A 134 -14.15 4.39 4.51
N SER A 135 -13.18 4.13 5.40
CA SER A 135 -13.34 3.16 6.48
C SER A 135 -14.48 3.54 7.43
N THR A 136 -14.71 4.83 7.67
CA THR A 136 -15.78 5.35 8.53
C THR A 136 -17.18 5.01 8.00
N VAL A 137 -17.32 4.78 6.69
CA VAL A 137 -18.59 4.37 6.07
C VAL A 137 -18.94 2.91 6.42
N VAL A 138 -17.92 2.10 6.77
CA VAL A 138 -18.07 0.70 7.17
C VAL A 138 -18.26 0.56 8.69
N ALA A 139 -17.67 1.46 9.48
CA ALA A 139 -17.69 1.45 10.95
C ALA A 139 -19.05 1.85 11.54
#